data_AF-A0A7H4GRS1-F1
#
_entry.id   AF-A0A7H4GRS1-F1
#
_cell.length_a   1.000
_cell.length_b   1.000
_cell.length_c   1.000
_cell.angle_alpha   90.00
_cell.angle_beta   90.00
_cell.angle_gamma   90.00
#
_symmetry.space_group_name_H-M   'P 1'
#
loop_
_entity.id
_entity.type
_entity.pdbx_description
1 polymer ?
#
loop_
_entity_poly.entity_id
_entity_poly.type
_entity_poly.pdbx_seq_one_letter_code
_entity_poly.pdbx_strand_id
1 'polypeptide(L)'
;MKPDDSWVNDWRYGLVPEKEREVSGHLLGVFQDFWRWAQLDQKSKTTRQRYGGALHALGGWAVEQIAEGKASEDVYQLLVEATSGGDGPLIHLDSEEWQRELDMVCRKLYQFLVSQS
;
A
#
# COMPACT_ATOMS: atom_id res chain seq x y z
N MET A 1 -1.12 10.66 -6.41
CA MET A 1 -2.29 10.02 -7.05
C MET A 1 -3.27 9.64 -5.93
N LYS A 2 -4.58 9.69 -6.13
CA LYS A 2 -5.55 9.21 -5.12
C LYS A 2 -5.87 7.74 -5.42
N PRO A 3 -6.04 6.86 -4.43
CA PRO A 3 -6.44 5.48 -4.68
C PRO A 3 -7.78 5.42 -5.42
N ASP A 4 -7.80 4.81 -6.60
CA ASP A 4 -8.98 4.60 -7.42
C ASP A 4 -8.92 3.25 -8.15
N ASP A 5 -10.00 2.89 -8.85
CA ASP A 5 -10.16 1.58 -9.48
C ASP A 5 -9.12 1.29 -10.59
N SER A 6 -8.41 2.32 -11.10
CA SER A 6 -7.35 2.09 -12.08
C SER A 6 -6.19 1.29 -11.50
N TRP A 7 -5.94 1.39 -10.19
CA TRP A 7 -4.83 0.72 -9.50
C TRP A 7 -4.96 -0.81 -9.57
N VAL A 8 -6.18 -1.33 -9.60
CA VAL A 8 -6.46 -2.77 -9.75
C VAL A 8 -5.86 -3.31 -11.05
N ASN A 9 -5.83 -2.51 -12.11
CA ASN A 9 -5.21 -2.90 -13.37
C ASN A 9 -3.69 -2.70 -13.33
N ASP A 10 -3.20 -1.66 -12.67
CA ASP A 10 -1.77 -1.37 -12.54
C ASP A 10 -1.02 -2.47 -11.79
N TRP A 11 -1.65 -3.06 -10.77
CA TRP A 11 -1.05 -4.12 -9.95
C TRP A 11 -1.22 -5.52 -10.54
N ARG A 12 -1.87 -5.65 -11.70
CA ARG A 12 -2.06 -6.95 -12.33
C ARG A 12 -0.71 -7.50 -12.78
N TYR A 13 -0.26 -8.54 -12.10
CA TYR A 13 1.01 -9.22 -12.33
C TYR A 13 0.86 -10.35 -13.38
N GLY A 14 -0.32 -10.99 -13.44
CA GLY A 14 -0.68 -11.98 -14.45
C GLY A 14 -0.40 -13.45 -14.06
N LEU A 15 0.07 -13.71 -12.84
CA LEU A 15 0.34 -15.05 -12.35
C LEU A 15 -0.94 -15.76 -11.91
N VAL A 16 -1.78 -15.07 -11.13
CA VAL A 16 -3.08 -15.58 -10.66
C VAL A 16 -4.15 -14.49 -10.79
N PRO A 17 -4.64 -14.20 -12.01
CA PRO A 17 -5.39 -12.97 -12.29
C PRO A 17 -6.66 -12.75 -11.46
N GLU A 18 -7.36 -13.82 -11.08
CA GLU A 18 -8.55 -13.72 -10.22
C GLU A 18 -8.17 -13.33 -8.79
N LYS A 19 -7.13 -13.95 -8.24
CA LYS A 19 -6.61 -13.66 -6.89
C LYS A 19 -6.01 -12.26 -6.81
N GLU A 20 -5.23 -11.87 -7.81
CA GLU A 20 -4.65 -10.52 -7.91
C GLU A 20 -5.74 -9.44 -7.88
N ARG A 21 -6.85 -9.66 -8.62
CA ARG A 21 -7.98 -8.73 -8.64
C ARG A 21 -8.68 -8.65 -7.28
N GLU A 22 -8.92 -9.79 -6.64
CA GLU A 22 -9.53 -9.86 -5.31
C GLU A 22 -8.70 -9.09 -4.28
N VAL A 23 -7.40 -9.40 -4.19
CA VAL A 23 -6.44 -8.76 -3.28
C VAL A 23 -6.34 -7.26 -3.55
N SER A 24 -6.27 -6.86 -4.83
CA SER A 24 -6.23 -5.45 -5.23
C SER A 24 -7.46 -4.68 -4.76
N GLY A 25 -8.66 -5.29 -4.83
CA GLY A 25 -9.88 -4.68 -4.34
C GLY A 25 -9.86 -4.44 -2.84
N HIS A 26 -9.40 -5.41 -2.06
CA HIS A 26 -9.24 -5.27 -0.61
C HIS A 26 -8.20 -4.20 -0.24
N LEU A 27 -7.04 -4.19 -0.90
CA LEU A 27 -6.00 -3.16 -0.71
C LEU A 27 -6.55 -1.77 -1.00
N LEU A 28 -7.28 -1.62 -2.11
CA LEU A 28 -7.87 -0.35 -2.50
C LEU A 28 -8.83 0.19 -1.43
N GLY A 29 -9.68 -0.69 -0.87
CA GLY A 29 -10.58 -0.34 0.24
C GLY A 29 -9.81 0.22 1.44
N VAL A 30 -8.79 -0.52 1.91
CA VAL A 30 -7.95 -0.11 3.04
C VAL A 30 -7.26 1.23 2.76
N PHE A 31 -6.70 1.43 1.56
CA PHE A 31 -6.01 2.66 1.20
C PHE A 31 -6.96 3.86 1.08
N GLN A 32 -8.20 3.65 0.63
CA GLN A 32 -9.22 4.70 0.62
C GLN A 32 -9.65 5.10 2.03
N ASP A 33 -9.81 4.14 2.94
CA ASP A 33 -10.09 4.41 4.35
C ASP A 33 -8.95 5.17 5.01
N PHE A 34 -7.71 4.72 4.82
CA PHE A 34 -6.52 5.42 5.28
C PHE A 34 -6.45 6.85 4.72
N TRP A 35 -6.74 7.03 3.42
CA TRP A 35 -6.73 8.34 2.77
C TRP A 35 -7.70 9.32 3.44
N ARG A 36 -8.90 8.85 3.79
CA ARG A 36 -9.91 9.62 4.52
C ARG A 36 -9.45 9.93 5.94
N TRP A 37 -8.97 8.92 6.67
CA TRP A 37 -8.49 9.08 8.04
C TRP A 37 -7.34 10.09 8.15
N ALA A 38 -6.37 10.03 7.23
CA ALA A 38 -5.24 10.95 7.18
C ALA A 38 -5.61 12.34 6.58
N GLN A 39 -6.87 12.55 6.19
CA GLN A 39 -7.40 13.78 5.60
C GLN A 39 -6.56 14.27 4.41
N LEU A 40 -6.11 13.34 3.56
CA LEU A 40 -5.13 13.65 2.51
C LEU A 40 -5.68 14.61 1.46
N ASP A 41 -6.99 14.64 1.24
CA ASP A 41 -7.63 15.60 0.32
C ASP A 41 -7.43 17.06 0.75
N GLN A 42 -7.15 17.33 2.03
CA GLN A 42 -6.88 18.67 2.58
C GLN A 42 -5.37 19.02 2.56
N LYS A 43 -4.50 18.07 2.20
CA LYS A 43 -3.04 18.28 2.19
C LYS A 43 -2.57 18.86 0.85
N SER A 44 -1.34 19.36 0.87
CA SER A 44 -0.69 19.91 -0.34
C SER A 44 -0.67 18.89 -1.49
N LYS A 45 -0.58 19.38 -2.73
CA LYS A 45 -0.43 18.52 -3.92
C LYS A 45 0.78 17.59 -3.76
N THR A 46 1.91 18.11 -3.31
CA THR A 46 3.15 17.33 -3.11
C THR A 46 2.94 16.21 -2.09
N THR A 47 2.29 16.50 -0.96
CA THR A 47 1.97 15.49 0.07
C THR A 47 1.06 14.40 -0.49
N ARG A 48 0.00 14.77 -1.22
CA ARG A 48 -0.90 13.79 -1.86
C ARG A 48 -0.20 12.94 -2.90
N GLN A 49 0.76 13.50 -3.63
CA GLN A 49 1.54 12.73 -4.60
C GLN A 49 2.45 11.72 -3.92
N ARG A 50 3.18 12.14 -2.87
CA ARG A 50 4.01 11.26 -2.05
C ARG A 50 3.23 10.09 -1.47
N TYR A 51 2.13 10.37 -0.77
CA TYR A 51 1.29 9.32 -0.18
C TYR A 51 0.70 8.40 -1.25
N GLY A 52 0.22 8.97 -2.36
CA GLY A 52 -0.29 8.19 -3.48
C GLY A 52 0.74 7.25 -4.08
N GLY A 53 1.95 7.74 -4.35
CA GLY A 53 3.03 6.94 -4.91
C GLY A 53 3.47 5.81 -3.98
N ALA A 54 3.67 6.12 -2.69
CA ALA A 54 4.05 5.12 -1.69
C ALA A 54 2.98 4.04 -1.51
N LEU A 55 1.69 4.40 -1.42
CA LEU A 55 0.60 3.43 -1.31
C LEU A 55 0.46 2.57 -2.58
N HIS A 56 0.64 3.18 -3.76
CA HIS A 56 0.60 2.45 -5.03
C HIS A 56 1.74 1.43 -5.12
N ALA A 57 2.96 1.82 -4.75
CA ALA A 57 4.11 0.92 -4.69
C ALA A 57 3.90 -0.23 -3.68
N LEU A 58 3.43 0.10 -2.47
CA LEU A 58 3.11 -0.90 -1.44
C LEU A 58 2.05 -1.89 -1.90
N GLY A 59 1.01 -1.42 -2.58
CA GLY A 59 -0.04 -2.27 -3.13
C GLY A 59 0.47 -3.23 -4.20
N GLY A 60 1.33 -2.76 -5.11
CA GLY A 60 1.95 -3.62 -6.12
C GLY A 60 2.81 -4.72 -5.50
N TRP A 61 3.64 -4.35 -4.51
CA TRP A 61 4.43 -5.32 -3.73
C TRP A 61 3.53 -6.35 -3.03
N ALA A 62 2.45 -5.91 -2.38
CA ALA A 62 1.53 -6.78 -1.65
C ALA A 62 0.85 -7.81 -2.58
N VAL A 63 0.37 -7.36 -3.75
CA VAL A 63 -0.24 -8.25 -4.75
C VAL A 63 0.77 -9.30 -5.22
N GLU A 64 2.01 -8.89 -5.51
CA GLU A 64 3.08 -9.81 -5.90
C GLU A 64 3.36 -10.86 -4.81
N GLN A 65 3.54 -10.44 -3.55
CA GLN A 65 3.84 -11.37 -2.45
C GLN A 65 2.73 -12.40 -2.23
N ILE A 66 1.46 -12.00 -2.34
CA ILE A 66 0.34 -12.92 -2.20
C ILE A 66 0.24 -13.84 -3.42
N ALA A 67 0.38 -13.31 -4.64
CA ALA A 67 0.29 -14.09 -5.87
C ALA A 67 1.39 -15.17 -5.95
N GLU A 68 2.59 -14.87 -5.46
CA GLU A 68 3.70 -15.82 -5.37
C GLU A 68 3.60 -16.78 -4.17
N GLY A 69 2.57 -16.66 -3.32
CA GLY A 69 2.40 -17.48 -2.13
C GLY A 69 3.43 -17.22 -1.03
N LYS A 70 4.06 -16.04 -1.03
CA LYS A 70 5.12 -15.65 -0.08
C LYS A 70 4.60 -14.96 1.18
N ALA A 71 3.31 -14.58 1.20
CA ALA A 71 2.73 -13.85 2.32
C ALA A 71 1.26 -14.24 2.58
N SER A 72 0.70 -13.73 3.70
CA SER A 72 -0.69 -14.01 4.10
C SER A 72 -1.70 -13.50 3.07
N GLU A 73 -2.73 -14.30 2.81
CA GLU A 73 -3.86 -13.87 1.98
C GLU A 73 -4.76 -12.84 2.68
N ASP A 74 -4.64 -12.72 4.02
CA ASP A 74 -5.27 -11.64 4.78
C ASP A 74 -4.51 -10.34 4.55
N VAL A 75 -5.09 -9.49 3.70
CA VAL A 75 -4.53 -8.17 3.33
C VAL A 75 -4.29 -7.29 4.54
N TYR A 76 -5.14 -7.34 5.55
CA TYR A 76 -4.97 -6.51 6.73
C TYR A 76 -3.77 -6.99 7.55
N GLN A 77 -3.68 -8.30 7.80
CA GLN A 77 -2.55 -8.89 8.49
C GLN A 77 -1.23 -8.64 7.74
N LEU A 78 -1.23 -8.83 6.41
CA LEU A 78 -0.08 -8.52 5.55
C LEU A 78 0.40 -7.08 5.75
N LEU A 79 -0.50 -6.11 5.66
CA LEU A 79 -0.14 -4.69 5.78
C LEU A 79 0.36 -4.36 7.19
N VAL A 80 -0.22 -4.95 8.24
CA VAL A 80 0.28 -4.80 9.61
C VAL A 80 1.70 -5.34 9.71
N GLU A 81 1.96 -6.55 9.26
CA GLU A 81 3.29 -7.18 9.29
C GLU A 81 4.32 -6.35 8.50
N ALA A 82 3.97 -5.98 7.26
CA ALA A 82 4.83 -5.22 6.35
C ALA A 82 5.18 -3.81 6.84
N THR A 83 4.42 -3.25 7.79
CA THR A 83 4.62 -1.88 8.31
C THR A 83 5.01 -1.85 9.80
N SER A 84 4.92 -2.99 10.51
CA SER A 84 5.19 -3.12 11.95
C SER A 84 6.62 -2.80 12.38
N GLY A 85 7.60 -2.97 11.47
CA GLY A 85 9.02 -2.72 11.74
C GLY A 85 9.39 -1.24 11.83
N GLY A 86 8.44 -0.33 11.60
CA GLY A 86 8.70 1.11 11.49
C GLY A 86 9.25 1.52 10.13
N ASP A 87 9.68 0.59 9.29
CA ASP A 87 10.01 0.83 7.89
C ASP A 87 9.09 -0.02 7.00
N GLY A 88 8.93 0.38 5.74
CA GLY A 88 8.14 -0.37 4.77
C GLY A 88 8.95 -1.52 4.16
N PRO A 89 8.33 -2.34 3.30
CA PRO A 89 9.08 -3.27 2.48
C PRO A 89 10.11 -2.54 1.62
N LEU A 90 11.22 -3.21 1.35
CA LEU A 90 12.29 -2.67 0.51
C LEU A 90 11.90 -2.76 -0.97
N ILE A 91 11.33 -1.68 -1.50
CA ILE A 91 10.83 -1.60 -2.89
C ILE A 91 11.80 -0.79 -3.77
N HIS A 92 12.38 0.29 -3.24
CA HIS A 92 13.21 1.21 -4.02
C HIS A 92 14.70 1.01 -3.71
N LEU A 93 15.27 -0.12 -4.16
CA LEU A 93 16.67 -0.50 -3.92
C LEU A 93 17.68 0.55 -4.41
N ASP A 94 17.38 1.22 -5.52
CA ASP A 94 18.28 2.18 -6.16
C ASP A 94 18.03 3.63 -5.73
N SER A 95 17.08 3.87 -4.82
CA SER A 95 16.76 5.21 -4.36
C SER A 95 16.35 5.28 -2.89
N GLU A 96 17.31 5.67 -2.07
CA GLU A 96 17.11 5.91 -0.64
C GLU A 96 16.07 7.01 -0.36
N GLU A 97 15.99 8.04 -1.22
CA GLU A 97 15.00 9.11 -1.08
C GLU A 97 13.58 8.55 -1.20
N TRP A 98 13.30 7.79 -2.25
CA TRP A 98 11.98 7.17 -2.45
C TRP A 98 11.68 6.11 -1.39
N GLN A 99 12.67 5.33 -0.95
CA GLN A 99 12.48 4.38 0.16
C GLN A 99 12.10 5.11 1.46
N ARG A 100 12.78 6.21 1.81
CA ARG A 100 12.43 7.00 3.02
C ARG A 100 11.02 7.59 2.93
N GLU A 101 10.56 7.99 1.75
CA GLU A 101 9.19 8.43 1.54
C GLU A 101 8.18 7.30 1.76
N LEU A 102 8.46 6.10 1.24
CA LEU A 102 7.67 4.90 1.47
C LEU A 102 7.62 4.54 2.96
N ASP A 103 8.75 4.51 3.66
CA ASP A 103 8.84 4.18 5.08
C ASP A 103 8.01 5.14 5.93
N MET A 104 8.09 6.44 5.64
CA MET A 104 7.28 7.45 6.34
C MET A 104 5.78 7.21 6.16
N VAL A 105 5.34 6.85 4.95
CA VAL A 105 3.93 6.53 4.68
C VAL A 105 3.54 5.22 5.37
N CYS A 106 4.41 4.20 5.37
CA CYS A 106 4.20 2.93 6.06
C CYS A 106 4.02 3.10 7.56
N ARG A 107 4.84 3.95 8.22
CA ARG A 107 4.63 4.31 9.64
C ARG A 107 3.25 4.90 9.89
N LYS A 108 2.78 5.75 8.99
CA LYS A 108 1.46 6.40 9.14
C LYS A 108 0.31 5.42 8.86
N LEU A 109 0.49 4.53 7.89
CA LEU A 109 -0.43 3.45 7.60
C LEU A 109 -0.53 2.48 8.78
N TYR A 110 0.59 2.07 9.37
CA TYR A 110 0.61 1.22 10.57
C TYR A 110 -0.20 1.84 11.72
N GLN A 111 -0.02 3.14 11.99
CA GLN A 111 -0.81 3.87 12.99
C GLN A 111 -2.31 3.81 12.71
N PHE A 112 -2.69 3.94 11.44
CA PHE A 112 -4.08 3.81 11.03
C PHE A 112 -4.60 2.39 11.29
N LEU A 113 -3.88 1.37 10.81
CA LEU A 113 -4.26 -0.04 11.00
C LEU A 113 -4.45 -0.34 12.49
N VAL A 114 -3.44 -0.10 13.33
CA VAL A 114 -3.56 -0.39 14.78
C VAL A 114 -4.68 0.39 15.48
N SER A 115 -5.08 1.56 14.96
CA SER A 115 -6.21 2.34 15.50
C SER A 115 -7.60 1.82 15.12
N GLN A 116 -7.69 0.91 14.15
CA GLN A 116 -8.93 0.23 13.76
C GLN A 116 -9.17 -1.07 14.55
N SER A 117 -8.17 -1.51 15.33
CA SER A 117 -8.19 -2.73 16.16
C SER A 117 -8.77 -2.52 17.56
#